data_AF-A0A7S1EIB2-F1
#
_entry.id   AF-A0A7S1EIB2-F1
#
_cell.length_a   1.000
_cell.length_b   1.000
_cell.length_c   1.000
_cell.angle_alpha   90.00
_cell.angle_beta   90.00
_cell.angle_gamma   90.00
#
_symmetry.space_group_name_H-M   'P 1'
#
loop_
_entity.id
_entity.type
_entity.pdbx_description
1 polymer ?
#
loop_
_entity_poly.entity_id
_entity_poly.type
_entity_poly.pdbx_seq_one_letter_code
_entity_poly.pdbx_strand_id
1 'polypeptide(L)'
;GWVMHYLGGSTTPVNLGTVPGMPPLVGFRMSCGAATSTDGRGLVWEKLPGPLVEPGPAPEWDSNFASWPRVLPVDPAKPDGEWLLHYHALQPSDADGAPPRWAAGVAVSDEKFCLGGVEKL
;
A
#
# COMPACT_ATOMS: atom_id res chain seq x y z
N GLY A 1 -13.29 17.63 -6.17
CA GLY A 1 -13.69 16.30 -5.69
C GLY A 1 -12.89 15.94 -4.47
N TRP A 2 -13.31 14.92 -3.73
CA TRP A 2 -12.56 14.38 -2.60
C TRP A 2 -11.80 13.13 -3.03
N VAL A 3 -10.65 12.87 -2.38
CA VAL A 3 -9.84 11.66 -2.59
C VAL A 3 -9.64 10.98 -1.24
N MET A 4 -9.78 9.65 -1.23
CA MET A 4 -9.46 8.80 -0.10
C MET A 4 -8.48 7.73 -0.54
N HIS A 5 -7.34 7.65 0.13
CA HIS A 5 -6.44 6.49 0.05
C HIS A 5 -6.79 5.54 1.18
N TYR A 6 -6.91 4.26 0.86
CA TYR A 6 -7.30 3.22 1.81
C TYR A 6 -6.42 1.99 1.66
N LEU A 7 -6.55 1.07 2.61
CA LEU A 7 -5.95 -0.26 2.54
C LEU A 7 -7.05 -1.33 2.62
N GLY A 8 -6.81 -2.47 1.97
CA GLY A 8 -7.74 -3.61 1.99
C GLY A 8 -6.99 -4.93 2.01
N GLY A 9 -7.41 -5.85 2.89
CA GLY A 9 -6.90 -7.21 2.96
C GLY A 9 -7.41 -8.09 1.81
N SER A 10 -6.67 -9.14 1.49
CA SER A 10 -7.07 -10.16 0.52
C SER A 10 -7.22 -11.55 1.15
N THR A 11 -7.83 -12.47 0.43
CA THR A 11 -7.94 -13.88 0.85
C THR A 11 -6.64 -14.66 0.67
N THR A 12 -5.59 -14.03 0.13
CA THR A 12 -4.29 -14.68 -0.09
C THR A 12 -3.62 -14.97 1.26
N PRO A 13 -3.24 -16.23 1.54
CA PRO A 13 -2.59 -16.58 2.79
C PRO A 13 -1.16 -16.00 2.88
N VAL A 14 -0.78 -15.49 4.05
CA VAL A 14 0.58 -15.01 4.36
C VAL A 14 1.20 -15.86 5.45
N ASN A 15 2.42 -16.35 5.23
CA ASN A 15 3.20 -17.04 6.24
C ASN A 15 4.24 -16.09 6.85
N LEU A 16 4.07 -15.73 8.12
CA LEU A 16 4.98 -14.84 8.82
C LEU A 16 6.26 -15.53 9.31
N GLY A 17 6.28 -16.86 9.39
CA GLY A 17 7.44 -17.63 9.86
C GLY A 17 7.80 -17.41 11.34
N THR A 18 6.96 -16.71 12.12
CA THR A 18 7.26 -16.29 13.50
C THR A 18 7.15 -17.39 14.54
N VAL A 19 6.29 -18.38 14.30
CA VAL A 19 5.97 -19.44 15.26
C VAL A 19 5.85 -20.77 14.52
N PRO A 20 6.66 -21.79 14.86
CA PRO A 20 6.52 -23.13 14.29
C PRO A 20 5.09 -23.66 14.45
N GLY A 21 4.47 -24.08 13.35
CA GLY A 21 3.11 -24.62 13.34
C GLY A 21 1.98 -23.58 13.34
N MET A 22 2.28 -22.28 13.32
CA MET A 22 1.24 -21.27 13.10
C MET A 22 0.68 -21.40 11.66
N PRO A 23 -0.65 -21.47 11.48
CA PRO A 23 -1.24 -21.52 10.15
C PRO A 23 -1.05 -20.17 9.41
N PRO A 24 -1.00 -20.17 8.07
CA PRO A 24 -1.00 -18.94 7.29
C PRO A 24 -2.18 -18.02 7.62
N LEU A 25 -1.93 -16.72 7.65
CA LEU A 25 -2.92 -15.70 7.97
C LEU A 25 -3.65 -15.24 6.72
N VAL A 26 -4.97 -15.30 6.74
CA VAL A 26 -5.86 -14.76 5.69
C VAL A 26 -6.27 -13.33 6.07
N GLY A 27 -6.44 -12.45 5.08
CA GLY A 27 -6.73 -11.02 5.30
C GLY A 27 -5.48 -10.17 5.52
N PHE A 28 -4.32 -10.80 5.72
CA PHE A 28 -3.07 -10.12 6.05
C PHE A 28 -2.35 -9.54 4.83
N ARG A 29 -2.47 -10.16 3.65
CA ARG A 29 -1.91 -9.62 2.39
C ARG A 29 -2.74 -8.41 1.95
N MET A 30 -2.42 -7.25 2.53
CA MET A 30 -3.09 -5.98 2.28
C MET A 30 -2.45 -5.24 1.11
N SER A 31 -3.27 -4.47 0.39
CA SER A 31 -2.84 -3.57 -0.68
C SER A 31 -3.36 -2.15 -0.42
N CYS A 32 -2.72 -1.14 -1.02
CA CYS A 32 -3.19 0.24 -0.99
C CYS A 32 -4.07 0.51 -2.20
N GLY A 33 -5.19 1.21 -2.02
CA GLY A 33 -6.09 1.65 -3.09
C GLY A 33 -6.52 3.09 -2.90
N ALA A 34 -7.30 3.60 -3.87
CA ALA A 34 -7.89 4.93 -3.80
C ALA A 34 -9.35 4.93 -4.22
N ALA A 35 -10.09 5.92 -3.72
CA ALA A 35 -11.45 6.21 -4.12
C ALA A 35 -11.63 7.72 -4.30
N THR A 36 -12.52 8.10 -5.20
CA THR A 36 -12.90 9.49 -5.46
C THR A 36 -14.36 9.74 -5.13
N SER A 37 -14.66 10.96 -4.70
CA SER A 37 -16.04 11.42 -4.53
C SER A 37 -16.27 12.70 -5.32
N THR A 38 -17.34 12.70 -6.12
CA THR A 38 -17.74 13.79 -7.01
C THR A 38 -19.02 14.51 -6.57
N ASP A 39 -19.68 14.05 -5.50
CA ASP A 39 -20.93 14.60 -4.97
C ASP A 39 -20.80 15.96 -4.24
N GLY A 40 -19.59 16.54 -4.25
CA GLY A 40 -19.24 17.78 -3.57
C GLY A 40 -19.13 17.69 -2.05
N ARG A 41 -19.55 16.59 -1.40
CA ARG A 41 -19.63 16.44 0.05
C ARG A 41 -18.79 15.29 0.61
N GLY A 42 -18.32 14.37 -0.23
CA GLY A 42 -17.53 13.23 0.20
C GLY A 42 -18.36 12.12 0.84
N LEU A 43 -19.63 11.94 0.44
CA LEU A 43 -20.51 10.91 1.01
C LEU A 43 -20.67 9.69 0.09
N VAL A 44 -20.61 9.89 -1.22
CA VAL A 44 -20.64 8.82 -2.23
C VAL A 44 -19.24 8.63 -2.80
N TRP A 45 -18.70 7.41 -2.69
CA TRP A 45 -17.34 7.08 -3.09
C TRP A 45 -17.30 6.00 -4.16
N GLU A 46 -16.49 6.23 -5.18
CA GLU A 46 -16.20 5.28 -6.25
C GLU A 46 -14.74 4.87 -6.16
N LYS A 47 -14.49 3.56 -6.06
CA LYS A 47 -13.13 3.01 -6.01
C LYS A 47 -12.47 3.15 -7.37
N LEU A 48 -11.20 3.52 -7.37
CA LEU A 48 -10.36 3.38 -8.55
C LEU A 48 -10.20 1.89 -8.88
N PRO A 49 -10.12 1.53 -10.17
CA PRO A 49 -9.80 0.17 -10.58
C PRO A 49 -8.43 -0.26 -10.08
N GLY A 50 -8.39 -1.39 -9.38
CA GLY A 50 -7.14 -1.99 -8.91
C GLY A 50 -6.48 -1.28 -7.71
N PRO A 51 -5.44 -1.90 -7.14
CA PRO A 51 -4.61 -1.28 -6.11
C PRO A 51 -3.62 -0.29 -6.71
N LEU A 52 -3.31 0.76 -5.95
CA LEU A 52 -2.17 1.63 -6.21
C LEU A 52 -0.85 0.93 -5.88
N VAL A 53 -0.78 0.25 -4.73
CA VAL A 53 0.40 -0.51 -4.32
C VAL A 53 0.00 -1.92 -3.91
N GLU A 54 0.61 -2.90 -4.58
CA GLU A 54 0.55 -4.30 -4.17
C GLU A 54 1.81 -4.71 -3.39
N PRO A 55 1.67 -5.64 -2.43
CA PRO A 55 2.82 -6.31 -1.84
C PRO A 55 3.63 -6.98 -2.95
N GLY A 56 4.96 -6.93 -2.85
CA GLY A 56 5.84 -7.62 -3.78
C GLY A 56 5.62 -9.15 -3.81
N PRO A 57 6.09 -9.83 -4.86
CA PRO A 57 6.23 -11.27 -4.84
C PRO A 57 7.17 -11.70 -3.71
N ALA A 58 6.95 -12.87 -3.13
CA ALA A 58 7.94 -13.43 -2.20
C ALA A 58 9.25 -13.76 -2.97
N PRO A 59 10.44 -13.49 -2.40
CA PRO A 59 10.71 -13.07 -1.03
C PRO A 59 11.03 -11.56 -0.90
N GLU A 60 10.40 -10.68 -1.68
CA GLU A 60 10.64 -9.23 -1.57
C GLU A 60 10.36 -8.69 -0.17
N TRP A 61 11.03 -7.58 0.16
CA TRP A 61 10.99 -7.01 1.51
C TRP A 61 9.61 -6.49 1.93
N ASP A 62 8.68 -6.26 1.00
CA ASP A 62 7.30 -5.86 1.29
C ASP A 62 6.28 -6.99 1.02
N SER A 63 6.74 -8.25 0.86
CA SER A 63 5.91 -9.34 0.36
C SER A 63 4.77 -9.76 1.28
N ASN A 64 4.79 -9.42 2.58
CA ASN A 64 3.69 -9.77 3.49
C ASN A 64 2.50 -8.82 3.35
N PHE A 65 2.73 -7.51 3.24
CA PHE A 65 1.71 -6.51 2.92
C PHE A 65 2.32 -5.17 2.51
N ALA A 66 1.49 -4.34 1.86
CA ALA A 66 1.70 -2.93 1.64
C ALA A 66 0.43 -2.16 2.06
N SER A 67 0.52 -1.31 3.08
CA SER A 67 -0.65 -0.73 3.74
C SER A 67 -0.40 0.69 4.29
N TRP A 68 -1.44 1.30 4.86
CA TRP A 68 -1.41 2.64 5.45
C TRP A 68 -0.83 3.71 4.51
N PRO A 69 -1.40 3.87 3.29
CA PRO A 69 -0.87 4.81 2.32
C PRO A 69 -0.98 6.25 2.83
N ARG A 70 0.07 7.04 2.58
CA ARG A 70 0.13 8.49 2.83
C ARG A 70 0.61 9.18 1.56
N VAL A 71 -0.22 10.04 1.01
CA VAL A 71 0.03 10.71 -0.27
C VAL A 71 0.29 12.20 -0.07
N LEU A 72 1.39 12.71 -0.64
CA LEU A 72 1.87 14.08 -0.50
C LEU A 72 2.51 14.55 -1.82
N PRO A 73 2.43 15.83 -2.19
CA PRO A 73 3.23 16.35 -3.30
C PRO A 73 4.72 16.30 -2.92
N VAL A 74 5.60 16.00 -3.89
CA VAL A 74 7.07 16.07 -3.70
C VAL A 74 7.49 17.49 -3.32
N ASP A 75 6.94 18.48 -4.02
CA ASP A 75 7.12 19.91 -3.73
C ASP A 75 5.76 20.51 -3.33
N PRO A 76 5.54 20.84 -2.05
CA PRO A 76 4.30 21.47 -1.59
C PRO A 76 3.96 22.80 -2.28
N ALA A 77 4.96 23.49 -2.85
CA ALA A 77 4.75 24.71 -3.62
C ALA A 77 4.32 24.43 -5.07
N LYS A 78 4.44 23.19 -5.55
CA LYS A 78 4.04 22.75 -6.90
C LYS A 78 3.09 21.54 -6.80
N PRO A 79 1.85 21.75 -6.33
CA PRO A 79 0.88 20.66 -6.13
C PRO A 79 0.38 20.00 -7.43
N ASP A 80 0.81 20.48 -8.59
CA ASP A 80 0.55 19.86 -9.89
C ASP A 80 1.81 19.17 -10.47
N GLY A 81 2.90 19.10 -9.70
CA GLY A 81 4.09 18.28 -10.01
C GLY A 81 3.96 16.84 -9.51
N GLU A 82 5.10 16.19 -9.27
CA GLU A 82 5.17 14.80 -8.80
C GLU A 82 4.58 14.62 -7.39
N TRP A 83 4.06 13.41 -7.14
CA TRP A 83 3.45 12.98 -5.90
C TRP A 83 4.14 11.74 -5.34
N LEU A 84 4.31 11.70 -4.02
CA LEU A 84 4.81 10.55 -3.29
C LEU A 84 3.65 9.83 -2.61
N LEU A 85 3.70 8.49 -2.64
CA LEU A 85 2.93 7.60 -1.80
C LEU A 85 3.90 6.85 -0.88
N HIS A 86 3.88 7.16 0.41
CA HIS A 86 4.54 6.34 1.41
C HIS A 86 3.58 5.28 1.93
N TYR A 87 4.09 4.09 2.20
CA TYR A 87 3.31 3.00 2.76
C TYR A 87 4.14 2.24 3.77
N HIS A 88 3.46 1.56 4.69
CA HIS A 88 4.09 0.63 5.61
C HIS A 88 4.04 -0.77 5.03
N ALA A 89 5.07 -1.54 5.33
CA ALA A 89 5.17 -2.95 4.98
C ALA A 89 5.63 -3.76 6.19
N LEU A 90 5.56 -5.08 6.04
CA LEU A 90 6.18 -6.01 6.96
C LEU A 90 7.11 -6.93 6.19
N GLN A 91 8.40 -6.78 6.43
CA GLN A 91 9.43 -7.64 5.88
C GLN A 91 9.22 -9.08 6.38
N PRO A 92 9.27 -10.09 5.49
CA PRO A 92 9.23 -11.48 5.90
C PRO A 92 10.44 -11.83 6.77
N SER A 93 10.31 -12.93 7.50
CA SER A 93 11.45 -13.54 8.18
C SER A 93 12.54 -13.88 7.16
N ASP A 94 13.80 -13.65 7.51
CA ASP A 94 14.92 -14.02 6.64
C ASP A 94 15.25 -15.52 6.74
N ALA A 95 16.19 -15.98 5.91
CA ALA A 95 16.61 -17.37 5.88
C ALA A 95 17.24 -17.85 7.20
N ASP A 96 17.78 -16.93 8.00
CA ASP A 96 18.40 -17.20 9.30
C ASP A 96 17.35 -17.24 10.43
N GLY A 97 16.07 -17.03 10.12
CA GLY A 97 14.95 -17.11 11.05
C GLY A 97 14.76 -15.85 11.88
N ALA A 98 15.32 -14.71 11.46
CA ALA A 98 15.00 -13.43 12.10
C ALA A 98 13.48 -13.17 11.99
N PRO A 99 12.84 -12.63 13.04
CA PRO A 99 11.43 -12.33 12.99
C PRO A 99 11.10 -11.27 11.92
N PRO A 100 9.85 -11.22 11.42
CA PRO A 100 9.42 -10.21 10.48
C PRO A 100 9.54 -8.81 11.10
N ARG A 101 9.88 -7.82 10.26
CA ARG A 101 10.18 -6.46 10.71
C ARG A 101 9.30 -5.44 10.02
N TRP A 102 8.87 -4.44 10.76
CA TRP A 102 8.22 -3.27 10.19
C TRP A 102 9.17 -2.53 9.25
N ALA A 103 8.66 -2.17 8.08
CA ALA A 103 9.38 -1.39 7.09
C ALA A 103 8.44 -0.31 6.51
N ALA A 104 9.02 0.62 5.77
CA ALA A 104 8.27 1.61 5.00
C ALA A 104 8.84 1.67 3.58
N GLY A 105 7.94 1.80 2.61
CA GLY A 105 8.27 2.03 1.21
C GLY A 105 7.77 3.37 0.73
N VAL A 106 8.24 3.72 -0.46
CA VAL A 106 7.81 4.91 -1.18
C VAL A 106 7.56 4.54 -2.65
N ALA A 107 6.57 5.19 -3.22
CA ALA A 107 6.27 5.14 -4.64
C ALA A 107 6.04 6.55 -5.17
N VAL A 108 6.30 6.79 -6.45
CA VAL A 108 6.14 8.09 -7.11
C VAL A 108 4.99 8.05 -8.11
N SER A 109 4.41 9.20 -8.41
CA SER A 109 3.41 9.37 -9.46
C SER A 109 3.52 10.76 -10.07
N ASP A 110 3.36 10.85 -11.38
CA ASP A 110 3.22 12.11 -12.09
C ASP A 110 1.77 12.63 -12.04
N GLU A 111 0.84 11.82 -11.52
CA GLU A 111 -0.57 12.15 -11.44
C GLU A 111 -0.97 12.61 -10.04
N LYS A 112 -1.81 13.65 -10.00
CA LYS A 112 -2.26 14.27 -8.77
C LYS A 112 -2.90 13.26 -7.84
N PHE A 113 -2.46 13.26 -6.58
CA PHE A 113 -2.90 12.31 -5.56
C PHE A 113 -2.65 10.83 -5.90
N CYS A 114 -1.71 10.53 -6.81
CA CYS A 114 -1.40 9.18 -7.28
C CYS A 114 -2.56 8.47 -7.99
N LEU A 115 -3.52 9.20 -8.58
CA LEU A 115 -4.74 8.61 -9.17
C LEU A 115 -4.49 7.87 -10.49
N GLY A 116 -3.37 8.15 -11.16
CA GLY A 116 -2.93 7.47 -12.39
C GLY A 116 -2.19 6.15 -12.19
N GLY A 117 -1.96 5.77 -10.92
CA GLY A 117 -1.01 4.72 -10.56
C GLY A 117 0.30 5.29 -10.01
N VAL A 118 1.17 4.39 -9.58
CA VAL A 118 2.45 4.73 -8.97
C VAL A 118 3.55 3.76 -9.42
N GLU A 119 4.79 4.19 -9.30
CA GLU A 119 5.99 3.36 -9.45
C GLU A 119 6.68 3.22 -8.09
N LYS A 120 6.88 1.98 -7.60
CA LYS A 120 7.64 1.73 -6.36
C LYS A 120 9.12 2.05 -6.59
N LEU A 121 9.75 2.77 -5.66
CA LEU A 121 11.19 3.05 -5.68
C LEU A 121 12.02 1.97 -4.96
#